data_AF-A0A640UIP5-F1
#
_entry.id   AF-A0A640UIP5-F1
#
_cell.length_a   1.000
_cell.length_b   1.000
_cell.length_c   1.000
_cell.angle_alpha   90.00
_cell.angle_beta   90.00
_cell.angle_gamma   90.00
#
_symmetry.space_group_name_H-M   'P 1'
#
loop_
_entity.id
_entity.type
_entity.pdbx_description
1 polymer ?
#
loop_
_entity_poly.entity_id
_entity_poly.type
_entity_poly.pdbx_seq_one_letter_code
_entity_poly.pdbx_strand_id
1 'polypeptide(L)'
;MEPAPHRPARRRLLTGAAALAASAALTPLAAASTAAAPHRHTPPGGAYPPVHWVPANRANFTAADRPARYPVERVVVHVTQETYPDTLKLFQDPAHKAAAHYVVRSADGHIAQCVRERDVAWHAGNWNYNTRSIGIEHEGWIDDPTWFTDPLYTQSALLTAAICDRYGIPRDREHIIGHVEVPGTDHTDPGEFWDWARYLQLVNEVSWQHPEDPVRRHDGRSAGVRIPDTSGS
;
A
#
# COMPACT_ATOMS: atom_id res chain seq x y z
N MET A 1 -9.70 -40.84 -35.65
CA MET A 1 -9.08 -41.59 -34.54
C MET A 1 -9.11 -40.66 -33.36
N GLU A 2 -10.14 -40.80 -32.54
CA GLU A 2 -10.48 -39.90 -31.42
C GLU A 2 -9.78 -40.43 -30.15
N PRO A 3 -9.10 -39.59 -29.35
CA PRO A 3 -8.51 -40.05 -28.10
C PRO A 3 -9.56 -40.11 -26.99
N ALA A 4 -9.58 -41.24 -26.28
CA ALA A 4 -10.53 -41.53 -25.22
C ALA A 4 -10.37 -40.60 -23.99
N PRO A 5 -11.47 -40.27 -23.28
CA PRO A 5 -11.43 -39.42 -22.10
C PRO A 5 -10.93 -40.17 -20.84
N HIS A 6 -9.95 -39.58 -20.15
CA HIS A 6 -9.51 -40.02 -18.83
C HIS A 6 -10.55 -39.66 -17.76
N ARG A 7 -11.06 -40.68 -17.06
CA ARG A 7 -11.89 -40.56 -15.85
C ARG A 7 -11.09 -40.03 -14.67
N PRO A 8 -11.60 -39.09 -13.85
CA PRO A 8 -11.05 -38.81 -12.53
C PRO A 8 -11.57 -39.83 -11.49
N ALA A 9 -10.65 -40.37 -10.69
CA ALA A 9 -10.96 -41.25 -9.57
C ALA A 9 -11.58 -40.48 -8.39
N ARG A 10 -12.57 -41.10 -7.74
CA ARG A 10 -13.37 -40.55 -6.63
C ARG A 10 -12.64 -40.59 -5.28
N ARG A 11 -12.76 -39.48 -4.54
CA ARG A 11 -12.84 -39.27 -3.08
C ARG A 11 -12.54 -40.46 -2.14
N ARG A 12 -11.73 -40.19 -1.10
CA ARG A 12 -11.98 -40.69 0.26
C ARG A 12 -11.76 -39.60 1.31
N LEU A 13 -12.84 -39.22 1.96
CA LEU A 13 -12.87 -38.62 3.29
C LEU A 13 -12.59 -39.73 4.30
N LEU A 14 -11.72 -39.48 5.27
CA LEU A 14 -11.68 -40.23 6.52
C LEU A 14 -11.65 -39.24 7.69
N THR A 15 -12.79 -39.21 8.37
CA THR A 15 -12.98 -38.73 9.73
C THR A 15 -12.22 -39.63 10.71
N GLY A 16 -11.54 -39.04 11.69
CA GLY A 16 -10.99 -39.75 12.84
C GLY A 16 -10.84 -38.80 14.02
N ALA A 17 -11.78 -38.87 14.96
CA ALA A 17 -11.66 -38.25 16.28
C ALA A 17 -11.34 -39.35 17.30
N ALA A 18 -10.38 -39.10 18.18
CA ALA A 18 -10.29 -39.72 19.50
C ALA A 18 -9.41 -38.83 20.41
N ALA A 19 -9.97 -38.48 21.57
CA ALA A 19 -9.38 -37.66 22.61
C ALA A 19 -8.52 -38.49 23.58
N LEU A 20 -7.61 -37.84 24.32
CA LEU A 20 -7.52 -37.91 25.80
C LEU A 20 -6.39 -37.02 26.36
N ALA A 21 -6.80 -36.19 27.33
CA ALA A 21 -6.13 -35.76 28.58
C ALA A 21 -4.70 -35.16 28.58
N ALA A 22 -4.58 -33.94 29.11
CA ALA A 22 -4.10 -33.68 30.47
C ALA A 22 -3.97 -32.16 30.72
N SER A 23 -4.61 -31.68 31.78
CA SER A 23 -4.53 -30.30 32.25
C SER A 23 -3.17 -30.03 32.89
N ALA A 24 -2.46 -29.01 32.40
CA ALA A 24 -1.43 -28.29 33.15
C ALA A 24 -1.66 -26.79 32.92
N ALA A 25 -2.25 -26.14 33.92
CA ALA A 25 -2.37 -24.69 33.95
C ALA A 25 -0.99 -24.09 34.25
N LEU A 26 -0.24 -23.76 33.21
CA LEU A 26 0.93 -22.89 33.30
C LEU A 26 0.44 -21.44 33.19
N THR A 27 0.46 -20.72 34.30
CA THR A 27 0.30 -19.26 34.30
C THR A 27 1.45 -18.63 33.51
N PRO A 28 1.20 -17.87 32.42
CA PRO A 28 2.24 -17.07 31.84
C PRO A 28 2.51 -15.88 32.77
N LEU A 29 3.74 -15.76 33.27
CA LEU A 29 4.23 -14.51 33.81
C LEU A 29 4.35 -13.55 32.61
N ALA A 30 3.33 -12.71 32.41
CA ALA A 30 3.42 -11.62 31.44
C ALA A 30 4.46 -10.62 31.96
N ALA A 31 5.71 -10.75 31.50
CA ALA A 31 6.65 -9.66 31.56
C ALA A 31 6.08 -8.56 30.66
N ALA A 32 5.49 -7.53 31.28
CA ALA A 32 5.15 -6.29 30.59
C ALA A 32 6.46 -5.66 30.11
N SER A 33 6.90 -6.05 28.91
CA SER A 33 7.90 -5.30 28.18
C SER A 33 7.25 -3.98 27.82
N THR A 34 7.63 -2.92 28.53
CA THR A 34 7.47 -1.56 28.05
C THR A 34 8.44 -1.40 26.89
N ALA A 35 8.12 -2.01 25.75
CA ALA A 35 8.73 -1.65 24.50
C ALA A 35 8.42 -0.17 24.29
N ALA A 36 9.41 0.69 24.54
CA ALA A 36 9.35 2.09 24.19
C ALA A 36 8.90 2.15 22.72
N ALA A 37 7.81 2.87 22.47
CA ALA A 37 7.31 3.07 21.12
C ALA A 37 8.50 3.58 20.27
N PRO A 38 8.77 2.99 19.10
CA PRO A 38 9.83 3.49 18.24
C PRO A 38 9.59 4.97 18.00
N HIS A 39 10.62 5.79 18.24
CA HIS A 39 10.58 7.20 17.95
C HIS A 39 10.23 7.34 16.48
N ARG A 40 9.01 7.82 16.19
CA ARG A 40 8.58 8.17 14.84
C ARG A 40 9.52 9.26 14.34
N HIS A 41 10.47 8.88 13.50
CA HIS A 41 11.34 9.83 12.82
C HIS A 41 10.46 10.57 11.82
N THR A 42 10.04 11.78 12.19
CA THR A 42 9.44 12.71 11.25
C THR A 42 10.59 13.40 10.52
N PRO A 43 10.79 13.17 9.21
CA PRO A 43 11.74 13.96 8.43
C PRO A 43 11.36 15.45 8.57
N PRO A 44 12.32 16.38 8.54
CA PRO A 44 12.01 17.80 8.63
C PRO A 44 11.07 18.19 7.47
N GLY A 45 9.79 18.45 7.79
CA GLY A 45 8.73 18.70 6.82
C GLY A 45 8.10 17.40 6.32
N GLY A 46 7.00 16.97 6.94
CA GLY A 46 6.15 15.86 6.48
C GLY A 46 5.51 16.17 5.13
N ALA A 47 6.30 16.26 4.07
CA ALA A 47 5.90 16.50 2.70
C ALA A 47 5.82 15.17 1.94
N TYR A 48 5.03 15.15 0.86
CA TYR A 48 5.03 14.03 -0.09
C TYR A 48 6.48 13.79 -0.53
N PRO A 49 6.94 12.54 -0.71
CA PRO A 49 8.29 12.32 -1.21
C PRO A 49 8.47 13.05 -2.54
N PRO A 50 9.69 13.54 -2.86
CA PRO A 50 9.95 14.15 -4.15
C PRO A 50 9.58 13.19 -5.28
N VAL A 51 8.65 13.61 -6.13
CA VAL A 51 8.24 12.87 -7.34
C VAL A 51 8.53 13.69 -8.58
N HIS A 52 8.88 13.00 -9.66
CA HIS A 52 9.18 13.60 -10.95
C HIS A 52 8.06 13.29 -11.92
N TRP A 53 7.44 14.33 -12.48
CA TRP A 53 6.34 14.15 -13.43
C TRP A 53 6.88 13.62 -14.77
N VAL A 54 6.53 12.37 -15.11
CA VAL A 54 6.85 11.72 -16.38
C VAL A 54 5.55 11.12 -16.93
N PRO A 55 4.74 11.90 -17.68
CA PRO A 55 3.36 11.54 -17.96
C PRO A 55 3.26 10.27 -18.81
N ALA A 56 2.36 9.37 -18.41
CA ALA A 56 1.87 8.29 -19.26
C ALA A 56 1.03 8.86 -20.42
N ASN A 57 0.89 8.07 -21.48
CA ASN A 57 -0.01 8.40 -22.58
C ASN A 57 -1.47 8.40 -22.10
N ARG A 58 -2.28 9.36 -22.58
CA ARG A 58 -3.72 9.43 -22.27
C ARG A 58 -4.51 8.19 -22.72
N ALA A 59 -3.95 7.38 -23.62
CA ALA A 59 -4.54 6.12 -24.06
C ALA A 59 -4.36 4.95 -23.07
N ASN A 60 -3.64 5.16 -21.95
CA ASN A 60 -3.26 4.13 -20.97
C ASN A 60 -3.90 4.32 -19.59
N PHE A 61 -4.79 5.30 -19.44
CA PHE A 61 -5.50 5.57 -18.20
C PHE A 61 -6.85 6.27 -18.49
N THR A 62 -7.74 6.31 -17.49
CA THR A 62 -9.02 7.03 -17.59
C THR A 62 -8.97 8.32 -16.78
N ALA A 63 -9.21 9.46 -17.42
CA ALA A 63 -9.37 10.71 -16.71
C ALA A 63 -10.55 10.64 -15.74
N ALA A 64 -10.37 11.13 -14.51
CA ALA A 64 -11.38 11.08 -13.47
C ALA A 64 -11.24 12.27 -12.51
N ASP A 65 -12.10 12.28 -11.50
CA ASP A 65 -12.13 13.30 -10.45
C ASP A 65 -12.16 12.62 -9.07
N ARG A 66 -11.17 11.76 -8.82
CA ARG A 66 -11.01 11.08 -7.52
C ARG A 66 -10.52 12.08 -6.47
N PRO A 67 -10.98 11.96 -5.21
CA PRO A 67 -11.83 10.88 -4.67
C PRO A 67 -13.34 11.14 -4.79
N ALA A 68 -13.78 12.27 -5.36
CA ALA A 68 -15.21 12.61 -5.45
C ALA A 68 -16.00 11.59 -6.27
N ARG A 69 -15.39 11.07 -7.34
CA ARG A 69 -15.89 9.93 -8.10
C ARG A 69 -14.88 8.80 -8.04
N TYR A 70 -15.21 7.73 -7.31
CA TYR A 70 -14.36 6.60 -6.90
C TYR A 70 -13.42 6.95 -5.73
N PRO A 71 -13.71 6.46 -4.50
CA PRO A 71 -12.81 6.65 -3.37
C PRO A 71 -11.52 5.85 -3.60
N VAL A 72 -10.38 6.42 -3.15
CA VAL A 72 -9.12 5.71 -3.10
C VAL A 72 -9.03 5.01 -1.75
N GLU A 73 -9.00 3.69 -1.76
CA GLU A 73 -9.15 2.86 -0.56
C GLU A 73 -7.94 1.94 -0.32
N ARG A 74 -7.04 1.82 -1.30
CA ARG A 74 -5.94 0.85 -1.26
C ARG A 74 -4.74 1.28 -2.10
N VAL A 75 -3.59 0.71 -1.79
CA VAL A 75 -2.37 0.77 -2.60
C VAL A 75 -2.10 -0.62 -3.16
N VAL A 76 -1.75 -0.71 -4.45
CA VAL A 76 -1.32 -1.96 -5.09
C VAL A 76 0.16 -1.84 -5.42
N VAL A 77 0.95 -2.76 -4.87
CA VAL A 77 2.39 -2.90 -5.07
C VAL A 77 2.60 -3.83 -6.26
N HIS A 78 3.38 -3.35 -7.22
CA HIS A 78 3.76 -4.09 -8.42
C HIS A 78 5.27 -4.23 -8.56
N VAL A 79 5.71 -5.19 -9.37
CA VAL A 79 7.08 -5.27 -9.88
C VAL A 79 7.03 -5.30 -11.40
N THR A 80 7.83 -4.46 -12.05
CA THR A 80 7.70 -4.12 -13.47
C THR A 80 8.03 -5.27 -14.43
N GLN A 81 8.87 -6.23 -14.02
CA GLN A 81 9.54 -7.18 -14.93
C GLN A 81 10.35 -6.47 -16.02
N GLU A 82 10.84 -5.27 -15.72
CA GLU A 82 11.46 -4.35 -16.66
C GLU A 82 12.29 -3.28 -15.93
N THR A 83 13.21 -2.66 -16.64
CA THR A 83 13.96 -1.49 -16.15
C THR A 83 13.08 -0.25 -16.02
N TYR A 84 13.49 0.68 -15.17
CA TYR A 84 12.84 1.97 -14.96
C TYR A 84 12.67 2.78 -16.25
N PRO A 85 13.72 3.03 -17.07
CA PRO A 85 13.55 3.80 -18.30
C PRO A 85 12.62 3.11 -19.31
N ASP A 86 12.61 1.79 -19.40
CA ASP A 86 11.78 1.07 -20.36
C ASP A 86 10.32 0.96 -19.89
N THR A 87 10.08 0.83 -18.58
CA THR A 87 8.74 0.99 -17.97
C THR A 87 8.12 2.34 -18.33
N LEU A 88 8.89 3.43 -18.24
CA LEU A 88 8.40 4.76 -18.61
C LEU A 88 8.09 4.88 -20.11
N LYS A 89 8.89 4.25 -20.98
CA LYS A 89 8.60 4.20 -22.42
C LYS A 89 7.31 3.42 -22.71
N LEU A 90 7.10 2.28 -22.05
CA LEU A 90 5.86 1.51 -22.17
C LEU A 90 4.65 2.35 -21.77
N PHE A 91 4.73 3.08 -20.65
CA PHE A 91 3.63 3.94 -20.20
C PHE A 91 3.36 5.11 -21.15
N GLN A 92 4.35 5.55 -21.94
CA GLN A 92 4.22 6.59 -22.96
C GLN A 92 3.72 6.07 -24.31
N ASP A 93 3.81 4.77 -24.56
CA ASP A 93 3.30 4.13 -25.78
C ASP A 93 1.77 3.99 -25.73
N PRO A 94 1.02 4.65 -26.64
CA PRO A 94 -0.44 4.52 -26.67
C PRO A 94 -0.94 3.10 -27.01
N ALA A 95 -0.09 2.22 -27.54
CA ALA A 95 -0.43 0.82 -27.82
C ALA A 95 -0.32 -0.08 -26.60
N HIS A 96 0.35 0.34 -25.51
CA HIS A 96 0.59 -0.49 -24.33
C HIS A 96 -0.68 -0.78 -23.53
N LYS A 97 -1.62 0.18 -23.45
CA LYS A 97 -2.92 0.04 -22.76
C LYS A 97 -2.82 -0.29 -21.27
N ALA A 98 -1.74 0.10 -20.61
CA ALA A 98 -1.56 0.01 -19.18
C ALA A 98 -0.67 1.15 -18.66
N ALA A 99 -0.88 1.55 -17.42
CA ALA A 99 -0.02 2.48 -16.69
C ALA A 99 -0.30 2.37 -15.20
N ALA A 100 0.68 2.73 -14.38
CA ALA A 100 0.54 2.93 -12.93
C ALA A 100 0.65 4.43 -12.57
N HIS A 101 0.34 4.76 -11.32
CA HIS A 101 0.46 6.15 -10.86
C HIS A 101 1.92 6.53 -10.65
N TYR A 102 2.71 5.59 -10.13
CA TYR A 102 4.10 5.81 -9.78
C TYR A 102 5.00 4.66 -10.25
N VAL A 103 6.27 4.97 -10.50
CA VAL A 103 7.36 4.01 -10.72
C VAL A 103 8.51 4.38 -9.81
N VAL A 104 9.04 3.42 -9.04
CA VAL A 104 10.17 3.58 -8.12
C VAL A 104 11.38 2.86 -8.72
N ARG A 105 12.46 3.61 -8.93
CA ARG A 105 13.73 3.09 -9.45
C ARG A 105 14.48 2.31 -8.36
N SER A 106 15.02 1.15 -8.72
CA SER A 106 15.74 0.26 -7.81
C SER A 106 17.04 0.87 -7.31
N ALA A 107 17.86 1.45 -8.20
CA ALA A 107 19.21 1.87 -7.83
C ALA A 107 19.27 2.96 -6.73
N ASP A 108 18.28 3.85 -6.68
CA ASP A 108 18.33 5.06 -5.83
C ASP A 108 16.98 5.50 -5.24
N GLY A 109 15.90 4.74 -5.49
CA GLY A 109 14.56 5.07 -4.99
C GLY A 109 13.91 6.26 -5.71
N HIS A 110 14.45 6.71 -6.86
CA HIS A 110 13.87 7.81 -7.61
C HIS A 110 12.44 7.49 -8.06
N ILE A 111 11.50 8.43 -7.82
CA ILE A 111 10.07 8.21 -8.08
C ILE A 111 9.62 9.04 -9.29
N ALA A 112 9.13 8.38 -10.34
CA ALA A 112 8.31 9.03 -11.35
C ALA A 112 6.84 8.97 -10.97
N GLN A 113 6.11 10.07 -11.17
CA GLN A 113 4.65 10.08 -11.22
C GLN A 113 4.20 10.11 -12.69
N CYS A 114 3.46 9.08 -13.10
CA CYS A 114 3.03 8.86 -14.48
C CYS A 114 1.56 9.18 -14.72
N VAL A 115 0.72 8.92 -13.72
CA VAL A 115 -0.71 9.26 -13.73
C VAL A 115 -1.03 10.02 -12.46
N ARG A 116 -1.81 11.10 -12.57
CA ARG A 116 -2.27 11.86 -11.40
C ARG A 116 -3.22 10.98 -10.59
N GLU A 117 -3.14 11.02 -9.27
CA GLU A 117 -4.00 10.20 -8.41
C GLU A 117 -5.51 10.49 -8.56
N ARG A 118 -5.87 11.68 -9.03
CA ARG A 118 -7.27 12.01 -9.36
C ARG A 118 -7.81 11.20 -10.56
N ASP A 119 -6.92 10.76 -11.44
CA ASP A 119 -7.22 9.97 -12.64
C ASP A 119 -7.06 8.47 -12.31
N VAL A 120 -7.67 7.59 -13.08
CA VAL A 120 -7.64 6.13 -12.85
C VAL A 120 -6.61 5.48 -13.78
N ALA A 121 -5.46 5.08 -13.22
CA ALA A 121 -4.47 4.28 -13.95
C ALA A 121 -4.97 2.84 -14.20
N TRP A 122 -4.54 2.22 -15.30
CA TRP A 122 -4.91 0.85 -15.67
C TRP A 122 -3.77 -0.12 -15.31
N HIS A 123 -3.66 -0.49 -14.03
CA HIS A 123 -2.51 -1.26 -13.51
C HIS A 123 -2.91 -2.64 -12.97
N ALA A 124 -4.11 -2.81 -12.44
CA ALA A 124 -4.50 -4.01 -11.71
C ALA A 124 -5.14 -5.10 -12.59
N GLY A 125 -5.40 -4.85 -13.88
CA GLY A 125 -6.19 -5.75 -14.75
C GLY A 125 -7.66 -5.89 -14.33
N ASN A 126 -8.10 -5.20 -13.26
CA ASN A 126 -9.42 -5.28 -12.69
C ASN A 126 -9.99 -3.87 -12.46
N TRP A 127 -11.09 -3.53 -13.13
CA TRP A 127 -11.67 -2.18 -13.09
C TRP A 127 -12.07 -1.73 -11.67
N ASN A 128 -12.60 -2.63 -10.85
CA ASN A 128 -12.99 -2.29 -9.49
C ASN A 128 -11.78 -1.94 -8.62
N TYR A 129 -10.63 -2.56 -8.87
CA TYR A 129 -9.38 -2.25 -8.18
C TYR A 129 -8.71 -1.00 -8.76
N ASN A 130 -8.62 -0.85 -10.08
CA ASN A 130 -8.09 0.36 -10.73
C ASN A 130 -8.78 1.63 -10.21
N THR A 131 -10.11 1.62 -10.17
CA THR A 131 -10.88 2.81 -9.73
C THR A 131 -10.66 3.18 -8.27
N ARG A 132 -10.34 2.20 -7.41
CA ARG A 132 -10.25 2.37 -5.95
C ARG A 132 -8.84 2.32 -5.40
N SER A 133 -7.82 2.36 -6.25
CA SER A 133 -6.44 2.17 -5.79
C SER A 133 -5.43 3.10 -6.44
N ILE A 134 -4.27 3.19 -5.79
CA ILE A 134 -3.04 3.72 -6.37
C ILE A 134 -2.08 2.56 -6.64
N GLY A 135 -1.80 2.27 -7.91
CA GLY A 135 -0.71 1.38 -8.32
C GLY A 135 0.67 2.04 -8.25
N ILE A 136 1.63 1.33 -7.65
CA ILE A 136 3.06 1.70 -7.57
C ILE A 136 3.89 0.55 -8.16
N GLU A 137 4.60 0.85 -9.24
CA GLU A 137 5.56 -0.05 -9.87
C GLU A 137 6.93 0.04 -9.22
N HIS A 138 7.57 -1.11 -9.00
CA HIS A 138 8.93 -1.21 -8.49
C HIS A 138 9.81 -1.82 -9.57
N GLU A 139 10.84 -1.10 -10.00
CA GLU A 139 11.78 -1.58 -11.01
C GLU A 139 12.41 -2.91 -10.58
N GLY A 140 12.33 -3.92 -11.45
CA GLY A 140 13.08 -5.16 -11.30
C GLY A 140 12.34 -6.40 -11.77
N TRP A 141 12.84 -7.55 -11.30
CA TRP A 141 12.33 -8.88 -11.62
C TRP A 141 11.98 -9.64 -10.33
N ILE A 142 10.85 -10.33 -10.32
CA ILE A 142 10.32 -10.98 -9.11
C ILE A 142 11.16 -12.16 -8.63
N ASP A 143 12.03 -12.70 -9.48
CA ASP A 143 12.89 -13.85 -9.23
C ASP A 143 14.35 -13.47 -8.91
N ASP A 144 14.64 -12.16 -8.82
CA ASP A 144 15.96 -11.64 -8.46
C ASP A 144 15.85 -10.65 -7.28
N PRO A 145 16.20 -11.07 -6.05
CA PRO A 145 16.08 -10.22 -4.88
C PRO A 145 17.02 -9.01 -4.88
N THR A 146 18.02 -8.94 -5.78
CA THR A 146 18.96 -7.81 -5.84
C THR A 146 18.29 -6.51 -6.29
N TRP A 147 17.13 -6.59 -6.94
CA TRP A 147 16.33 -5.43 -7.32
C TRP A 147 15.58 -4.78 -6.15
N PHE A 148 15.37 -5.49 -5.04
CA PHE A 148 14.65 -4.97 -3.88
C PHE A 148 15.60 -4.28 -2.89
N THR A 149 16.19 -3.19 -3.35
CA THR A 149 17.22 -2.42 -2.63
C THR A 149 16.63 -1.61 -1.47
N ASP A 150 17.50 -1.18 -0.55
CA ASP A 150 17.10 -0.30 0.54
C ASP A 150 16.49 1.03 0.06
N PRO A 151 17.08 1.76 -0.91
CA PRO A 151 16.48 2.98 -1.43
C PRO A 151 15.07 2.77 -2.03
N LEU A 152 14.85 1.67 -2.76
CA LEU A 152 13.55 1.35 -3.34
C LEU A 152 12.50 1.12 -2.25
N TYR A 153 12.80 0.27 -1.27
CA TYR A 153 11.88 0.03 -0.15
C TYR A 153 11.59 1.30 0.65
N THR A 154 12.62 2.08 0.99
CA THR A 154 12.47 3.29 1.80
C THR A 154 11.64 4.35 1.08
N GLN A 155 11.92 4.65 -0.18
CA GLN A 155 11.20 5.68 -0.93
C GLN A 155 9.77 5.23 -1.27
N SER A 156 9.57 3.96 -1.61
CA SER A 156 8.23 3.42 -1.80
C SER A 156 7.40 3.45 -0.51
N ALA A 157 7.99 3.09 0.64
CA ALA A 157 7.28 3.12 1.92
C ALA A 157 6.89 4.54 2.33
N LEU A 158 7.77 5.52 2.09
CA LEU A 158 7.46 6.95 2.27
C LEU A 158 6.28 7.40 1.40
N LEU A 159 6.28 7.00 0.12
CA LEU A 159 5.19 7.30 -0.81
C LEU A 159 3.87 6.66 -0.36
N THR A 160 3.88 5.37 -0.04
CA THR A 160 2.70 4.63 0.43
C THR A 160 2.15 5.22 1.72
N ALA A 161 3.01 5.58 2.69
CA ALA A 161 2.60 6.25 3.91
C ALA A 161 1.88 7.60 3.62
N ALA A 162 2.42 8.40 2.71
CA ALA A 162 1.83 9.69 2.31
C ALA A 162 0.51 9.53 1.55
N ILE A 163 0.38 8.51 0.68
CA ILE A 163 -0.87 8.14 0.02
C ILE A 163 -1.91 7.74 1.07
N CYS A 164 -1.53 6.87 2.01
CA CYS A 164 -2.43 6.39 3.04
C CYS A 164 -2.93 7.52 3.93
N ASP A 165 -2.06 8.42 4.36
CA ASP A 165 -2.47 9.57 5.18
C ASP A 165 -3.39 10.53 4.41
N ARG A 166 -3.12 10.77 3.13
CA ARG A 166 -3.93 11.64 2.27
C ARG A 166 -5.37 11.15 2.08
N TYR A 167 -5.54 9.84 1.91
CA TYR A 167 -6.85 9.23 1.64
C TYR A 167 -7.48 8.55 2.85
N GLY A 168 -6.83 8.56 4.01
CA GLY A 168 -7.30 7.91 5.23
C GLY A 168 -7.31 6.37 5.14
N ILE A 169 -6.37 5.79 4.39
CA ILE A 169 -6.26 4.34 4.18
C ILE A 169 -5.51 3.71 5.37
N PRO A 170 -6.04 2.67 6.02
CA PRO A 170 -5.30 1.90 7.02
C PRO A 170 -4.00 1.31 6.46
N ARG A 171 -2.93 1.35 7.24
CA ARG A 171 -1.58 0.90 6.82
C ARG A 171 -1.35 -0.58 7.17
N ASP A 172 -2.17 -1.44 6.60
CA ASP A 172 -2.17 -2.88 6.83
C ASP A 172 -2.20 -3.68 5.52
N ARG A 173 -2.15 -5.01 5.64
CA ARG A 173 -2.18 -5.93 4.49
C ARG A 173 -3.54 -6.06 3.81
N GLU A 174 -4.62 -5.55 4.42
CA GLU A 174 -5.93 -5.57 3.78
C GLU A 174 -6.06 -4.43 2.75
N HIS A 175 -5.31 -3.34 2.97
CA HIS A 175 -5.39 -2.14 2.13
C HIS A 175 -4.10 -1.85 1.33
N ILE A 176 -2.96 -2.37 1.75
CA ILE A 176 -1.73 -2.35 0.97
C ILE A 176 -1.52 -3.77 0.49
N ILE A 177 -1.77 -4.03 -0.80
CA ILE A 177 -1.80 -5.37 -1.40
C ILE A 177 -0.77 -5.49 -2.54
N GLY A 178 -0.38 -6.71 -2.88
CA GLY A 178 0.34 -7.00 -4.11
C GLY A 178 -0.62 -7.22 -5.28
N HIS A 179 -0.13 -7.10 -6.52
CA HIS A 179 -0.94 -7.36 -7.70
C HIS A 179 -1.47 -8.81 -7.72
N VAL A 180 -0.68 -9.78 -7.27
CA VAL A 180 -1.07 -11.19 -7.10
C VAL A 180 -2.31 -11.41 -6.23
N GLU A 181 -2.65 -10.45 -5.36
CA GLU A 181 -3.83 -10.51 -4.48
C GLU A 181 -5.08 -9.89 -5.12
N VAL A 182 -4.96 -9.28 -6.30
CA VAL A 182 -6.09 -8.72 -7.04
C VAL A 182 -6.93 -9.85 -7.64
N PRO A 183 -8.25 -9.92 -7.37
CA PRO A 183 -9.10 -10.97 -7.90
C PRO A 183 -9.09 -11.04 -9.43
N GLY A 184 -8.84 -12.24 -9.95
CA GLY A 184 -8.83 -12.53 -11.39
C GLY A 184 -7.54 -12.13 -12.10
N THR A 185 -6.52 -11.71 -11.36
CA THR A 185 -5.17 -11.50 -11.92
C THR A 185 -4.56 -12.83 -12.36
N ASP A 186 -3.79 -12.80 -13.45
CA ASP A 186 -2.85 -13.83 -13.89
C ASP A 186 -1.39 -13.48 -13.52
N HIS A 187 -1.19 -12.34 -12.86
CA HIS A 187 0.12 -11.85 -12.46
C HIS A 187 0.55 -12.40 -11.09
N THR A 188 1.86 -12.49 -10.87
CA THR A 188 2.49 -13.07 -9.67
C THR A 188 3.30 -12.07 -8.85
N ASP A 189 3.40 -10.82 -9.29
CA ASP A 189 4.11 -9.75 -8.61
C ASP A 189 3.37 -9.27 -7.35
N PRO A 190 4.10 -8.80 -6.31
CA PRO A 190 5.52 -8.46 -6.30
C PRO A 190 6.49 -9.64 -6.09
N GLY A 191 5.98 -10.88 -6.06
CA GLY A 191 6.81 -12.08 -5.98
C GLY A 191 7.20 -12.51 -4.58
N GLU A 192 7.87 -13.67 -4.50
CA GLU A 192 8.25 -14.29 -3.22
C GLU A 192 9.35 -13.55 -2.46
N PHE A 193 10.17 -12.77 -3.17
CA PHE A 193 11.27 -11.99 -2.60
C PHE A 193 10.84 -10.60 -2.10
N TRP A 194 9.58 -10.22 -2.27
CA TRP A 194 9.05 -9.00 -1.67
C TRP A 194 8.82 -9.20 -0.17
N ASP A 195 9.61 -8.51 0.64
CA ASP A 195 9.54 -8.57 2.10
C ASP A 195 8.43 -7.66 2.63
N TRP A 196 7.22 -8.22 2.73
CA TRP A 196 6.05 -7.53 3.26
C TRP A 196 6.22 -7.05 4.70
N ALA A 197 6.94 -7.79 5.54
CA ALA A 197 7.13 -7.44 6.94
C ALA A 197 8.00 -6.18 7.05
N ARG A 198 9.13 -6.17 6.32
CA ARG A 198 9.99 -5.00 6.19
C ARG A 198 9.25 -3.81 5.59
N TYR A 199 8.52 -4.02 4.49
CA TYR A 199 7.82 -2.93 3.82
C TYR A 199 6.78 -2.27 4.73
N LEU A 200 5.94 -3.06 5.41
CA LEU A 200 4.95 -2.50 6.33
C LEU A 200 5.56 -1.88 7.59
N GLN A 201 6.68 -2.41 8.08
CA GLN A 201 7.43 -1.75 9.15
C GLN A 201 7.82 -0.32 8.71
N LEU A 202 8.47 -0.20 7.55
CA LEU A 202 8.87 1.11 7.01
C LEU A 202 7.67 2.03 6.82
N VAL A 203 6.58 1.54 6.21
CA VAL A 203 5.35 2.33 6.00
C VAL A 203 4.78 2.84 7.33
N ASN A 204 4.89 2.09 8.43
CA ASN A 204 4.35 2.49 9.73
C ASN A 204 5.30 3.38 10.57
N GLU A 205 6.59 3.42 10.24
CA GLU A 205 7.58 4.25 10.93
C GLU A 205 7.55 5.72 10.51
N VAL A 206 7.07 6.02 9.30
CA VAL A 206 6.98 7.38 8.75
C VAL A 206 5.58 7.96 8.86
N SER A 207 5.44 9.12 9.47
CA SER A 207 4.18 9.89 9.49
C SER A 207 4.28 11.08 8.55
N TRP A 208 3.34 11.21 7.62
CA TRP A 208 3.20 12.41 6.80
C TRP A 208 2.25 13.39 7.50
N GLN A 209 2.70 14.64 7.68
CA GLN A 209 1.86 15.68 8.24
C GLN A 209 1.31 16.50 7.08
N HIS A 210 0.02 16.31 6.79
CA HIS A 210 -0.71 17.22 5.90
C HIS A 210 -0.39 18.67 6.33
N PRO A 211 0.12 19.54 5.44
CA PRO A 211 0.19 20.96 5.76
C PRO A 211 -1.25 21.49 5.87
N GLU A 212 -1.75 21.52 7.11
CA GLU A 212 -2.96 22.17 7.63
C GLU A 212 -4.26 21.98 6.81
N ASP A 213 -5.14 21.10 7.29
CA ASP A 213 -6.58 21.11 6.99
C ASP A 213 -7.30 21.85 8.15
N PRO A 214 -7.81 23.08 7.98
CA PRO A 214 -8.17 23.98 9.09
C PRO A 214 -9.41 23.56 9.91
N VAL A 215 -10.03 22.42 9.62
CA VAL A 215 -11.36 22.07 10.13
C VAL A 215 -11.34 21.22 11.41
N ARG A 216 -10.21 20.62 11.80
CA ARG A 216 -10.10 19.89 13.08
C ARG A 216 -9.28 20.65 14.12
N ARG A 217 -9.75 21.84 14.51
CA ARG A 217 -9.43 22.35 15.84
C ARG A 217 -10.26 21.59 16.86
N HIS A 218 -9.55 20.81 17.69
CA HIS A 218 -10.00 20.33 18.99
C HIS A 218 -10.96 21.33 19.65
N ASP A 219 -12.20 20.93 19.86
CA ASP A 219 -13.17 21.58 20.74
C ASP A 219 -12.77 21.32 22.20
N GLY A 220 -11.62 21.85 22.59
CA GLY A 220 -11.20 21.96 23.98
C GLY A 220 -12.08 22.98 24.71
N ARG A 221 -13.31 22.61 25.06
CA ARG A 221 -14.06 23.29 26.13
C ARG A 221 -13.50 22.83 27.47
N SER A 222 -12.38 23.41 27.87
CA SER A 222 -11.91 23.39 29.25
C SER A 222 -12.80 24.34 30.05
N ALA A 223 -13.35 23.81 31.15
CA ALA A 223 -14.21 24.51 32.08
C ALA A 223 -13.54 25.78 32.64
N GLY A 224 -14.15 26.94 32.37
CA GLY A 224 -13.83 28.20 33.04
C GLY A 224 -14.59 28.31 34.36
N VAL A 225 -13.82 28.34 35.44
CA VAL A 225 -14.22 28.58 36.83
C VAL A 225 -15.05 29.88 36.97
N ARG A 226 -16.16 29.83 37.72
CA ARG A 226 -16.88 31.03 38.19
C ARG A 226 -16.12 31.63 39.38
N ILE A 227 -15.77 32.91 39.29
CA ILE A 227 -15.42 33.72 40.45
C ILE A 227 -16.70 34.45 40.91
N PRO A 228 -17.09 34.38 42.19
CA PRO A 228 -18.16 35.22 42.71
C PRO A 228 -17.59 36.62 43.02
N ASP A 229 -18.27 37.65 42.53
CA ASP A 229 -17.96 39.04 42.85
C ASP A 229 -18.62 39.40 44.19
N THR A 230 -17.82 39.90 45.13
CA THR A 230 -18.28 40.39 46.44
C THR A 230 -17.84 41.84 46.60
N SER A 231 -18.78 42.69 47.06
CA SER A 231 -18.66 44.10 47.48
C SER A 231 -18.47 45.13 46.34
N GLY A 232 -19.20 46.24 46.23
CA GLY A 232 -20.05 46.94 47.18
C GLY A 232 -19.52 48.36 47.40
N SER A 233 -20.18 49.36 46.82
CA SER A 233 -20.38 50.75 47.31
C SER A 233 -21.38 51.45 46.40
#